data_AF-A0A828U9C1-F1
#
_entry.id   AF-A0A828U9C1-F1
#
_cell.length_a   1.000
_cell.length_b   1.000
_cell.length_c   1.000
_cell.angle_alpha   90.00
_cell.angle_beta   90.00
_cell.angle_gamma   90.00
#
_symmetry.space_group_name_H-M   'P 1'
#
loop_
_entity.id
_entity.type
_entity.pdbx_description
1 polymer ?
#
loop_
_entity_poly.entity_id
_entity_poly.type
_entity_poly.pdbx_seq_one_letter_code
_entity_poly.pdbx_strand_id
1 'polypeptide(L)'
;MTGFILSIILTVIPFWMVMTGAASPAVILGTILAMAVVQILVHLVCFLHMNTKSDEGWNMTAFVFTVLIIAILVVGSIWIMWNLNYNMMMH
;
A
#
# COMPACT_ATOMS: atom_id res chain seq x y z
N MET A 1 13.71 -15.29 -10.25
CA MET A 1 12.85 -16.20 -9.47
C MET A 1 12.65 -15.75 -8.03
N THR A 2 13.63 -15.08 -7.40
CA THR A 2 13.54 -14.57 -6.02
C THR A 2 12.33 -13.66 -5.77
N GLY A 3 12.09 -12.66 -6.63
CA GLY A 3 10.94 -11.76 -6.50
C GLY A 3 9.58 -12.45 -6.62
N PHE A 4 9.49 -13.51 -7.44
CA PHE A 4 8.27 -14.31 -7.58
C PHE A 4 7.96 -15.10 -6.30
N ILE A 5 8.97 -15.77 -5.73
CA ILE A 5 8.81 -16.52 -4.47
C ILE A 5 8.46 -15.56 -3.33
N LEU A 6 9.12 -14.40 -3.26
CA LEU A 6 8.85 -13.40 -2.23
C LEU A 6 7.42 -12.86 -2.34
N SER A 7 6.94 -12.60 -3.56
CA SER A 7 5.56 -12.16 -3.82
C SER A 7 4.51 -13.19 -3.38
N ILE A 8 4.77 -14.48 -3.61
CA ILE A 8 3.88 -15.56 -3.15
C ILE A 8 3.83 -15.58 -1.63
N ILE A 9 4.98 -15.58 -0.96
CA ILE A 9 5.05 -15.62 0.51
C ILE A 9 4.32 -14.41 1.10
N LEU A 10 4.55 -13.22 0.54
CA LEU A 10 3.90 -11.99 0.99
C LEU A 10 2.38 -11.98 0.78
N THR A 11 1.85 -12.83 -0.10
CA THR A 11 0.40 -12.95 -0.33
C THR A 11 -0.23 -14.04 0.53
N VAL A 12 0.43 -15.19 0.66
CA VAL A 12 -0.11 -16.33 1.41
C VAL A 12 -0.23 -16.01 2.91
N ILE A 13 0.74 -15.31 3.49
CA ILE A 13 0.76 -15.00 4.92
C ILE A 13 -0.43 -14.12 5.35
N PRO A 14 -0.73 -12.96 4.71
CA PRO A 14 -1.90 -12.15 5.04
C PRO A 14 -3.22 -12.91 4.88
N PHE A 15 -3.36 -13.66 3.78
CA PHE A 15 -4.57 -14.44 3.51
C PHE A 15 -4.80 -15.50 4.57
N TRP A 16 -3.76 -16.25 4.94
CA TRP A 16 -3.83 -17.23 6.00
C TRP A 16 -4.23 -16.60 7.34
N MET A 17 -3.57 -15.50 7.74
CA MET A 17 -3.88 -14.79 8.99
C MET A 17 -5.33 -14.32 9.09
N VAL A 18 -5.92 -13.83 8.00
CA VAL A 18 -7.32 -13.39 7.96
C VAL A 18 -8.28 -14.57 8.04
N MET A 19 -8.02 -15.64 7.27
CA MET A 19 -8.92 -16.80 7.22
C MET A 19 -8.96 -17.58 8.53
N THR A 20 -7.84 -17.72 9.23
CA THR A 20 -7.79 -18.44 10.50
C THR A 20 -8.08 -17.57 11.72
N GLY A 21 -8.17 -16.24 11.54
CA GLY A 21 -8.32 -15.30 12.65
C GLY A 21 -7.17 -15.40 13.67
N ALA A 22 -5.93 -15.58 13.19
CA ALA A 22 -4.79 -15.99 14.03
C ALA A 22 -4.39 -14.95 15.11
N ALA A 23 -4.83 -13.70 15.00
CA ALA A 23 -4.46 -12.61 15.89
C ALA A 23 -5.62 -11.61 16.08
N SER A 24 -5.40 -10.58 16.90
CA SER A 24 -6.39 -9.52 17.09
C SER A 24 -6.62 -8.73 15.78
N PRO A 25 -7.82 -8.13 15.58
CA PRO A 25 -8.13 -7.38 14.37
C PRO A 25 -7.13 -6.26 14.07
N ALA A 26 -6.62 -5.59 15.10
CA ALA A 26 -5.61 -4.55 14.97
C ALA A 26 -4.27 -5.09 14.45
N VAL A 27 -3.84 -6.25 14.95
CA VAL A 27 -2.59 -6.91 14.52
C VAL A 27 -2.74 -7.43 13.09
N ILE A 28 -3.89 -8.03 12.76
CA ILE A 28 -4.19 -8.49 11.40
C ILE A 28 -4.16 -7.31 10.42
N LEU A 29 -4.86 -6.21 10.73
CA LEU A 29 -4.89 -5.02 9.89
C LEU A 29 -3.48 -4.44 9.68
N GLY A 30 -2.72 -4.26 10.76
CA GLY A 30 -1.35 -3.75 10.69
C GLY A 30 -0.44 -4.63 9.83
N THR A 31 -0.57 -5.95 9.96
CA THR A 31 0.25 -6.90 9.19
C THR A 31 -0.12 -6.89 7.71
N ILE A 32 -1.42 -6.87 7.36
CA ILE A 32 -1.87 -6.78 5.96
C ILE A 32 -1.34 -5.51 5.30
N LEU A 33 -1.47 -4.35 5.97
CA LEU A 33 -1.01 -3.08 5.45
C LEU A 33 0.51 -3.06 5.23
N ALA A 34 1.28 -3.54 6.22
CA ALA A 34 2.74 -3.62 6.10
C ALA A 34 3.15 -4.53 4.94
N MET A 35 2.56 -5.72 4.84
CA MET A 35 2.89 -6.68 3.78
C MET A 35 2.47 -6.16 2.39
N ALA A 36 1.36 -5.44 2.29
CA ALA A 36 0.95 -4.79 1.04
C ALA A 36 1.96 -3.73 0.57
N VAL A 37 2.49 -2.91 1.48
CA VAL A 37 3.52 -1.92 1.14
C VAL A 37 4.80 -2.61 0.66
N VAL A 38 5.27 -3.64 1.38
CA VAL A 38 6.46 -4.40 0.95
C VAL A 38 6.21 -5.08 -0.40
N GLN A 39 5.00 -5.57 -0.65
CA GLN A 39 4.63 -6.21 -1.92
C GLN A 39 4.73 -5.24 -3.11
N ILE A 40 4.30 -3.99 -2.93
CA ILE A 40 4.47 -2.94 -3.93
C ILE A 40 5.95 -2.72 -4.23
N LEU A 41 6.79 -2.61 -3.18
CA LEU A 41 8.23 -2.43 -3.35
C LEU A 41 8.89 -3.61 -4.08
N VAL A 42 8.52 -4.85 -3.77
CA VAL A 42 9.00 -6.04 -4.49
C VAL A 42 8.64 -5.96 -5.97
N HIS A 43 7.44 -5.51 -6.32
CA HIS A 43 7.06 -5.37 -7.72
C HIS A 43 7.82 -4.26 -8.44
N LEU A 44 8.01 -3.11 -7.79
CA LEU A 44 8.77 -1.99 -8.35
C LEU A 44 10.23 -2.36 -8.61
N VAL A 45 10.86 -3.11 -7.71
CA VAL A 45 12.28 -3.49 -7.82
C VAL A 45 12.49 -4.73 -8.69
N CYS A 46 11.79 -5.83 -8.42
CA CYS A 46 12.07 -7.12 -9.04
C CYS A 46 11.36 -7.34 -10.39
N PHE A 47 10.23 -6.69 -10.64
CA PHE A 47 9.48 -6.86 -11.89
C PHE A 47 9.60 -5.63 -12.79
N LEU A 48 9.30 -4.45 -12.26
CA LEU A 48 9.37 -3.20 -13.02
C LEU A 48 10.81 -2.74 -13.26
N HIS A 49 11.80 -3.33 -12.56
CA HIS A 49 13.21 -2.95 -12.61
C HIS A 49 13.39 -1.43 -12.57
N MET A 50 12.65 -0.76 -11.68
CA MET A 50 12.68 0.69 -11.56
C MET A 50 14.10 1.11 -11.20
N ASN A 51 14.82 1.68 -12.17
CA ASN A 51 16.22 2.02 -12.04
C ASN A 51 16.36 3.51 -11.76
N THR A 52 17.16 3.88 -10.77
CA THR A 52 17.46 5.28 -10.46
C THR A 52 18.35 5.94 -11.52
N LYS A 53 18.88 5.17 -12.47
CA LYS A 53 19.73 5.65 -13.58
C LYS A 53 19.02 5.80 -14.93
N SER A 54 17.85 5.17 -15.12
CA SER A 54 17.07 5.35 -16.36
C SER A 54 16.42 6.74 -16.35
N ASP A 55 16.60 7.50 -17.43
CA ASP A 55 16.12 8.87 -17.59
C ASP A 55 16.60 9.85 -16.51
N GLU A 56 17.88 9.79 -16.09
CA GLU A 56 18.50 10.81 -15.23
C GLU A 56 17.80 10.99 -13.85
N GLY A 57 17.03 10.00 -13.40
CA GLY A 57 16.26 10.04 -12.16
C GLY A 57 14.83 10.58 -12.29
N TRP A 58 14.39 10.97 -13.49
CA TRP A 58 13.03 11.47 -13.72
C TRP A 58 11.94 10.44 -13.41
N ASN A 59 12.19 9.15 -13.66
CA ASN A 59 11.22 8.10 -13.36
C ASN A 59 10.94 7.97 -11.85
N MET A 60 11.98 8.12 -11.01
CA MET A 60 11.83 8.11 -9.55
C MET A 60 11.08 9.35 -9.07
N THR A 61 11.41 10.52 -9.61
CA THR A 61 10.72 11.78 -9.29
C THR A 61 9.24 11.73 -9.67
N ALA A 62 8.92 11.24 -10.86
CA ALA A 62 7.54 11.06 -11.32
C ALA A 62 6.78 10.07 -10.42
N PHE A 63 7.39 8.94 -10.06
CA PHE A 63 6.77 7.96 -9.16
C PHE A 63 6.46 8.55 -7.78
N VAL A 64 7.43 9.22 -7.15
CA VAL A 64 7.23 9.86 -5.84
C VAL A 64 6.15 10.93 -5.92
N PHE A 65 6.12 11.71 -7.00
CA PHE A 65 5.09 12.71 -7.24
C PHE A 65 3.69 12.06 -7.35
N THR A 66 3.56 10.95 -8.09
CA THR A 66 2.30 10.19 -8.16
C THR A 66 1.86 9.68 -6.79
N VAL A 67 2.77 9.11 -6.01
CA VAL A 67 2.46 8.64 -4.64
C VAL A 67 2.00 9.79 -3.74
N LEU A 68 2.65 10.96 -3.84
CA LEU A 68 2.27 12.16 -3.10
C LEU A 68 0.84 12.61 -3.45
N ILE A 69 0.51 12.68 -4.74
CA ILE A 69 -0.82 13.07 -5.19
C ILE A 69 -1.88 12.08 -4.71
N ILE A 70 -1.61 10.77 -4.82
CA ILE A 70 -2.51 9.73 -4.31
C ILE A 70 -2.70 9.89 -2.79
N ALA A 71 -1.63 10.12 -2.03
CA ALA A 71 -1.73 10.31 -0.58
C ALA A 71 -2.60 11.52 -0.23
N ILE A 72 -2.40 12.66 -0.90
CA ILE A 72 -3.21 13.87 -0.69
C ILE A 72 -4.68 13.60 -1.00
N LEU A 73 -4.98 12.99 -2.15
CA LEU A 73 -6.36 12.75 -2.57
C LEU A 73 -7.07 11.71 -1.71
N VAL A 74 -6.42 10.59 -1.37
CA VAL A 74 -7.03 9.53 -0.56
C VAL A 74 -7.24 9.99 0.87
N VAL A 75 -6.21 10.55 1.53
CA VAL A 75 -6.33 11.04 2.90
C VAL A 75 -7.31 12.21 2.96
N GLY A 76 -7.19 13.16 2.02
CA GLY A 76 -8.06 14.32 1.92
C GLY A 76 -9.52 13.94 1.69
N SER A 77 -9.80 13.01 0.76
CA SER A 77 -11.17 12.58 0.49
C SER A 77 -11.80 11.84 1.67
N ILE A 78 -11.06 10.91 2.30
CA ILE A 78 -11.54 10.21 3.50
C ILE A 78 -11.84 11.22 4.61
N TRP A 79 -10.95 12.18 4.85
CA TRP A 79 -11.16 13.21 5.87
C TRP A 79 -12.36 14.10 5.55
N ILE A 80 -12.43 14.66 4.34
CA ILE A 80 -13.52 15.56 3.94
C ILE A 80 -14.85 14.84 4.06
N MET A 81 -14.98 13.62 3.51
CA MET A 81 -16.22 12.86 3.56
C MET A 81 -16.60 12.46 4.98
N TRP A 82 -15.64 12.07 5.81
CA TRP A 82 -15.89 11.74 7.22
C TRP A 82 -16.37 12.96 8.00
N ASN A 83 -15.73 14.12 7.81
CA ASN A 83 -16.12 15.36 8.46
C ASN A 83 -17.48 15.87 7.96
N LEU A 84 -17.74 15.84 6.66
CA LEU A 84 -19.04 16.22 6.09
C LEU A 84 -20.14 15.30 6.61
N ASN A 85 -19.90 13.99 6.67
CA ASN A 85 -20.87 13.04 7.18
C ASN A 85 -21.20 13.30 8.65
N TYR A 86 -20.20 13.55 9.48
CA TYR A 86 -20.41 13.92 10.89
C TYR A 86 -21.23 15.21 11.03
N ASN A 87 -20.93 16.25 10.24
CA ASN A 87 -21.60 17.55 10.33
C ASN A 87 -22.97 17.62 9.63
N MET A 88 -23.31 16.65 8.78
CA MET A 88 -24.63 16.57 8.12
C MET A 88 -25.59 15.59 8.79
N MET A 89 -25.13 14.80 9.77
CA MET A 89 -26.07 14.09 10.64
C MET A 89 -26.76 15.11 11.54
N MET A 90 -28.09 15.06 11.58
CA MET A 90 -28.86 15.79 12.56
C MET A 90 -28.47 15.25 13.94
N HIS A 91 -27.80 16.06 14.75
CA HIS A 91 -27.64 15.80 16.18
C HIS A 91 -29.00 15.79 16.87
#